data_AF-A0A7Y4NHW8-F1
#
_entry.id   AF-A0A7Y4NHW8-F1
#
_cell.length_a   1.000
_cell.length_b   1.000
_cell.length_c   1.000
_cell.angle_alpha   90.00
_cell.angle_beta   90.00
_cell.angle_gamma   90.00
#
_symmetry.space_group_name_H-M   'P 1'
#
loop_
_entity.id
_entity.type
_entity.pdbx_description
1 polymer ?
#
loop_
_entity_poly.entity_id
_entity_poly.type
_entity_poly.pdbx_seq_one_letter_code
_entity_poly.pdbx_strand_id
1 'polypeptide(L)'
;MASAPRPSLPALTGLRFFAALHVVAFHVTPREGRPGWLGALLDNGPASVTLFFILSGFVLAQAYLGSASPGPVSRRAFWVARLARIYPVYLLGLVLEAPPFFLAVLRQENGWTLPALQRLLGVGAAVTSLTQAWIPPAACAWNCPGWSLSAEAFFYLLFPVLAGPLVRLGAKGLGWAAVCLIASSALLYGLW
;
A
#
# COMPACT_ATOMS: atom_id res chain seq x y z
N MET A 1 28.84 18.10 17.43
CA MET A 1 28.67 16.69 17.84
C MET A 1 27.68 16.05 16.88
N ALA A 2 28.11 15.08 16.07
CA ALA A 2 27.19 14.35 15.20
C ALA A 2 26.26 13.53 16.09
N SER A 3 24.94 13.71 15.93
CA SER A 3 23.95 12.88 16.61
C SER A 3 24.17 11.42 16.21
N ALA A 4 24.26 10.52 17.20
CA ALA A 4 24.33 9.09 16.93
C ALA A 4 23.12 8.68 16.05
N PRO A 5 23.30 7.84 15.00
CA PRO A 5 22.18 7.32 14.25
C PRO A 5 21.25 6.60 15.23
N ARG A 6 19.95 6.94 15.21
CA ARG A 6 18.99 6.24 16.08
C ARG A 6 19.03 4.74 15.77
N PRO A 7 18.94 3.88 16.80
CA PRO A 7 18.88 2.45 16.60
C PRO A 7 17.65 2.11 15.76
N SER A 8 17.85 1.28 14.73
CA SER A 8 16.74 0.60 14.05
C SER A 8 15.85 -0.03 15.11
N LEU A 9 14.54 0.17 15.05
CA LEU A 9 13.58 -0.44 15.99
C LEU A 9 13.23 -1.85 15.49
N PRO A 10 13.97 -2.91 15.89
CA PRO A 10 13.88 -4.21 15.23
C PRO A 10 12.56 -4.88 15.59
N ALA A 11 12.00 -4.58 16.78
CA ALA A 11 10.68 -5.01 17.20
C ALA A 11 9.58 -4.56 16.22
N LEU A 12 9.61 -3.30 15.73
CA LEU A 12 8.64 -2.83 14.75
C LEU A 12 8.84 -3.46 13.37
N THR A 13 10.07 -3.82 13.03
CA THR A 13 10.36 -4.62 11.83
C THR A 13 9.80 -6.03 11.95
N GLY A 14 9.97 -6.67 13.12
CA GLY A 14 9.39 -7.98 13.42
C GLY A 14 7.87 -7.97 13.36
N LEU A 15 7.21 -6.96 13.97
CA LEU A 15 5.76 -6.82 13.91
C LEU A 15 5.24 -6.64 12.48
N ARG A 16 5.93 -5.84 11.65
CA ARG A 16 5.59 -5.71 10.22
C ARG A 16 5.75 -7.02 9.46
N PHE A 17 6.79 -7.80 9.78
CA PHE A 17 6.98 -9.12 9.19
C PHE A 17 5.82 -10.07 9.54
N PHE A 18 5.42 -10.15 10.81
CA PHE A 18 4.29 -10.99 11.20
C PHE A 18 2.96 -10.52 10.60
N ALA A 19 2.74 -9.20 10.51
CA ALA A 19 1.56 -8.66 9.83
C ALA A 19 1.53 -9.04 8.34
N ALA A 20 2.66 -8.91 7.64
CA ALA A 20 2.77 -9.32 6.24
C ALA A 20 2.58 -10.83 6.06
N LEU A 21 3.15 -11.65 6.95
CA LEU A 21 2.99 -13.10 6.93
C LEU A 21 1.52 -13.51 7.12
N HIS A 22 0.81 -12.83 8.02
CA HIS A 22 -0.62 -13.07 8.22
C HIS A 22 -1.45 -12.72 6.97
N VAL A 23 -1.12 -11.63 6.27
CA VAL A 23 -1.75 -11.28 4.98
C VAL A 23 -1.50 -12.35 3.92
N VAL A 24 -0.28 -12.90 3.85
CA VAL A 24 0.01 -14.04 2.97
C VAL A 24 -0.85 -15.25 3.35
N ALA A 25 -0.90 -15.60 4.63
CA ALA A 25 -1.70 -16.73 5.12
C ALA A 25 -3.20 -16.57 4.80
N PHE A 26 -3.74 -15.35 4.92
CA PHE A 26 -5.10 -15.02 4.52
C PHE A 26 -5.39 -15.32 3.05
N HIS A 27 -4.43 -15.04 2.15
CA HIS A 27 -4.59 -15.24 0.71
C HIS A 27 -4.34 -16.68 0.24
N VAL A 28 -3.36 -17.38 0.82
CA VAL A 28 -2.93 -18.70 0.31
C VAL A 28 -3.69 -19.87 0.92
N THR A 29 -4.29 -19.69 2.10
CA THR A 29 -5.06 -20.76 2.72
C THR A 29 -6.42 -20.85 2.02
N PRO A 30 -6.95 -22.03 1.67
CA PRO A 30 -8.32 -22.16 1.11
C PRO A 30 -9.37 -21.99 2.20
N ARG A 31 -10.46 -21.23 1.97
CA ARG A 31 -11.50 -20.97 3.00
C ARG A 31 -12.34 -22.20 3.33
N GLU A 32 -12.53 -23.08 2.35
CA GLU A 32 -13.35 -24.28 2.47
C GLU A 32 -12.70 -25.31 3.41
N GLY A 33 -13.51 -25.96 4.25
CA GLY A 33 -13.07 -27.05 5.13
C GLY A 33 -12.21 -26.64 6.33
N ARG A 34 -11.98 -25.34 6.58
CA ARG A 34 -11.20 -24.89 7.73
C ARG A 34 -11.96 -25.05 9.06
N PRO A 35 -11.28 -25.42 10.16
CA PRO A 35 -11.83 -25.28 11.50
C PRO A 35 -12.19 -23.83 11.83
N GLY A 36 -13.27 -23.61 12.59
CA GLY A 36 -13.76 -22.26 12.89
C GLY A 36 -12.75 -21.34 13.58
N TRP A 37 -11.90 -21.88 14.46
CA TRP A 37 -10.84 -21.10 15.12
C TRP A 37 -9.78 -20.58 14.12
N LEU A 38 -9.48 -21.36 13.07
CA LEU A 38 -8.51 -20.98 12.06
C LEU A 38 -9.10 -19.93 11.12
N GLY A 39 -10.39 -20.05 10.79
CA GLY A 39 -11.14 -19.00 10.08
C GLY A 39 -11.11 -17.68 10.86
N ALA A 40 -11.49 -17.71 12.15
CA ALA A 40 -11.49 -16.54 13.01
C ALA A 40 -10.11 -15.84 13.09
N LEU A 41 -9.02 -16.61 13.05
CA LEU A 41 -7.67 -16.05 13.01
C LEU A 41 -7.38 -15.41 11.64
N LEU A 42 -7.49 -16.18 10.56
CA LEU A 42 -7.02 -15.79 9.23
C LEU A 42 -7.87 -14.71 8.56
N ASP A 43 -9.19 -14.69 8.80
CA ASP A 43 -10.11 -13.77 8.13
C ASP A 43 -9.90 -12.30 8.54
N ASN A 44 -9.06 -12.05 9.55
CA ASN A 44 -8.59 -10.73 9.97
C ASN A 44 -7.38 -10.20 9.16
N GLY A 45 -7.08 -10.77 7.99
CA GLY A 45 -6.08 -10.25 7.05
C GLY A 45 -6.17 -8.74 6.79
N PRO A 46 -7.36 -8.14 6.56
CA PRO A 46 -7.50 -6.69 6.38
C PRO A 46 -6.98 -5.86 7.57
N ALA A 47 -7.20 -6.33 8.81
CA ALA A 47 -6.68 -5.64 9.99
C ALA A 47 -5.14 -5.63 10.03
N SER A 48 -4.51 -6.69 9.49
CA SER A 48 -3.04 -6.77 9.39
C SER A 48 -2.46 -5.82 8.36
N VAL A 49 -3.17 -5.58 7.25
CA VAL A 49 -2.81 -4.53 6.29
C VAL A 49 -2.86 -3.16 6.96
N THR A 50 -3.91 -2.87 7.72
CA THR A 50 -4.03 -1.62 8.49
C THR A 50 -2.87 -1.45 9.48
N LEU A 51 -2.56 -2.50 10.25
CA LEU A 51 -1.42 -2.48 11.18
C LEU A 51 -0.10 -2.21 10.43
N PHE A 52 0.12 -2.87 9.28
CA PHE A 52 1.31 -2.68 8.46
C PHE A 52 1.47 -1.22 8.01
N PHE A 53 0.39 -0.58 7.56
CA PHE A 53 0.42 0.83 7.16
C PHE A 53 0.70 1.78 8.33
N ILE A 54 0.06 1.57 9.48
CA ILE A 54 0.28 2.38 10.68
C ILE A 54 1.76 2.30 11.11
N LEU A 55 2.31 1.09 11.20
CA LEU A 55 3.70 0.88 11.57
C LEU A 55 4.66 1.48 10.54
N SER A 56 4.35 1.36 9.25
CA SER A 56 5.18 1.92 8.17
C SER A 56 5.19 3.45 8.21
N GLY A 57 4.02 4.07 8.42
CA GLY A 57 3.90 5.52 8.59
C GLY A 57 4.64 6.02 9.83
N PHE A 58 4.55 5.30 10.95
CA PHE A 58 5.28 5.63 12.17
C PHE A 58 6.80 5.58 11.96
N VAL A 59 7.32 4.49 11.39
CA VAL A 59 8.76 4.34 11.10
C VAL A 59 9.24 5.43 10.13
N LEU A 60 8.43 5.76 9.13
CA LEU A 60 8.75 6.82 8.16
C LEU A 60 8.79 8.21 8.82
N ALA A 61 7.78 8.54 9.62
CA ALA A 61 7.74 9.79 10.38
C ALA A 61 8.91 9.89 11.36
N GLN A 62 9.22 8.81 12.09
CA GLN A 62 10.36 8.76 13.00
C GLN A 62 11.69 9.03 12.27
N ALA A 63 11.87 8.44 11.08
CA ALA A 63 13.10 8.55 10.30
C ALA A 63 13.33 9.95 9.72
N TYR A 64 12.27 10.62 9.25
CA TYR A 64 12.40 11.91 8.55
C TYR A 64 12.06 13.14 9.42
N LEU A 65 11.25 12.99 10.46
CA LEU A 65 10.78 14.10 11.31
C LEU A 65 11.31 14.05 12.74
N GLY A 66 11.95 12.95 13.13
CA GLY A 66 12.53 12.83 14.45
C GLY A 66 13.71 13.79 14.68
N SER A 67 14.02 14.08 15.94
CA SER A 67 15.21 14.82 16.38
C SER A 67 16.56 14.28 15.89
N ALA A 68 16.61 13.05 15.36
CA ALA A 68 17.80 12.46 14.75
C ALA A 68 17.72 12.39 13.21
N SER A 69 16.78 13.11 12.60
CA SER A 69 16.69 13.24 11.15
C SER A 69 18.01 13.82 10.61
N PRO A 70 18.57 13.29 9.52
CA PRO A 70 19.85 13.75 8.95
C PRO A 70 19.79 15.18 8.36
N GLY A 71 18.70 15.91 8.59
CA GLY A 71 18.44 17.23 8.04
C GLY A 71 17.43 17.19 6.90
N PRO A 72 17.26 18.31 6.16
CA PRO A 72 16.31 18.38 5.07
C PRO A 72 16.71 17.44 3.92
N VAL A 73 15.96 16.35 3.75
CA VAL A 73 16.09 15.47 2.58
C VAL A 73 15.35 16.11 1.41
N SER A 74 15.99 16.18 0.24
CA SER A 74 15.31 16.69 -0.95
C SER A 74 14.10 15.80 -1.29
N ARG A 75 12.97 16.41 -1.66
CA ARG A 75 11.75 15.66 -2.02
C ARG A 75 12.02 14.65 -3.14
N ARG A 76 12.85 15.05 -4.11
CA ARG A 76 13.30 14.18 -5.20
C ARG A 76 14.05 12.95 -4.69
N ALA A 77 15.05 13.13 -3.81
CA ALA A 77 15.79 12.00 -3.25
C ALA A 77 14.90 11.06 -2.45
N PHE A 78 13.93 11.62 -1.70
CA PHE A 78 12.92 10.84 -1.00
C PHE A 78 12.11 9.98 -1.98
N TRP A 79 11.48 10.58 -3.00
CA TRP A 79 10.63 9.84 -3.94
C TRP A 79 11.42 8.79 -4.72
N VAL A 80 12.63 9.10 -5.19
CA VAL A 80 13.50 8.13 -5.89
C VAL A 80 13.81 6.93 -4.99
N ALA A 81 14.16 7.16 -3.72
CA ALA A 81 14.42 6.06 -2.78
C ALA A 81 13.19 5.18 -2.53
N ARG A 82 11.97 5.77 -2.50
CA ARG A 82 10.72 5.01 -2.32
C ARG A 82 10.34 4.24 -3.59
N LEU A 83 10.49 4.84 -4.77
CA LEU A 83 10.26 4.18 -6.05
C LEU A 83 11.21 2.99 -6.25
N ALA A 84 12.51 3.19 -5.98
CA ALA A 84 13.51 2.13 -6.07
C ALA A 84 13.27 0.97 -5.09
N ARG A 85 12.55 1.22 -3.98
CA ARG A 85 12.14 0.19 -3.04
C ARG A 85 10.94 -0.64 -3.56
N ILE A 86 9.96 -0.01 -4.21
CA ILE A 86 8.71 -0.66 -4.62
C ILE A 86 8.87 -1.37 -5.97
N TYR A 87 9.34 -0.64 -6.98
CA TYR A 87 9.22 -1.07 -8.38
C TYR A 87 9.92 -2.38 -8.72
N PRO A 88 11.14 -2.70 -8.23
CA PRO A 88 11.82 -3.94 -8.65
C PRO A 88 11.02 -5.21 -8.35
N VAL A 89 10.51 -5.32 -7.12
CA VAL A 89 9.73 -6.49 -6.68
C VAL A 89 8.33 -6.46 -7.29
N TYR A 90 7.73 -5.28 -7.40
CA TYR A 90 6.41 -5.13 -7.99
C TYR A 90 6.37 -5.51 -9.47
N LEU A 91 7.34 -5.04 -10.26
CA LEU A 91 7.46 -5.38 -11.68
C LEU A 91 7.70 -6.88 -11.86
N LEU A 92 8.52 -7.50 -10.99
CA LEU A 92 8.69 -8.95 -11.00
C LEU A 92 7.34 -9.68 -10.79
N GLY A 93 6.53 -9.24 -9.82
CA GLY A 93 5.20 -9.77 -9.60
C GLY A 93 4.28 -9.64 -10.83
N LEU A 94 4.26 -8.47 -11.46
CA LEU A 94 3.49 -8.23 -12.69
C LEU A 94 3.94 -9.14 -13.84
N VAL A 95 5.24 -9.36 -14.01
CA VAL A 95 5.78 -10.26 -15.03
C VAL A 95 5.38 -11.70 -14.77
N LEU A 96 5.46 -12.16 -13.52
CA LEU A 96 5.07 -13.52 -13.14
C LEU A 96 3.57 -13.76 -13.33
N GLU A 97 2.72 -12.75 -13.09
CA GLU A 97 1.28 -12.83 -13.28
C GLU A 97 0.81 -12.42 -14.68
N ALA A 98 1.71 -11.99 -15.56
CA ALA A 98 1.37 -11.59 -16.92
C ALA A 98 0.67 -12.72 -17.70
N PRO A 99 1.21 -13.96 -17.80
CA PRO A 99 0.59 -15.00 -18.62
C PRO A 99 -0.88 -15.28 -18.28
N PRO A 100 -1.27 -15.55 -17.01
CA PRO A 100 -2.67 -15.78 -16.69
C PRO A 100 -3.55 -14.54 -16.92
N PHE A 101 -3.04 -13.34 -16.69
CA PHE A 101 -3.77 -12.09 -16.96
C PHE A 101 -4.09 -11.91 -18.46
N PHE A 102 -3.07 -11.99 -19.33
CA PHE A 102 -3.26 -11.83 -20.78
C PHE A 102 -4.20 -12.90 -21.34
N LEU A 103 -4.04 -14.16 -20.90
CA LEU A 103 -4.93 -15.26 -21.31
C LEU A 103 -6.39 -15.03 -20.86
N ALA A 104 -6.60 -14.52 -19.64
CA ALA A 104 -7.93 -14.21 -19.14
C ALA A 104 -8.61 -13.10 -19.96
N VAL A 105 -7.88 -12.04 -20.31
CA VAL A 105 -8.42 -10.95 -21.15
C VAL A 105 -8.78 -11.46 -22.54
N LEU A 106 -7.87 -12.18 -23.21
CA LEU A 106 -8.15 -12.71 -24.55
C LEU A 106 -9.33 -13.69 -24.57
N ARG A 107 -9.51 -14.51 -23.52
CA ARG A 107 -10.66 -15.40 -23.40
C ARG A 107 -11.97 -14.64 -23.22
N GLN A 108 -11.99 -13.63 -22.36
CA GLN A 108 -13.19 -12.84 -22.08
C GLN A 108 -13.63 -12.01 -23.28
N GLU A 109 -12.66 -11.53 -24.08
CA GLU A 109 -12.91 -10.65 -25.22
C GLU A 109 -12.89 -11.37 -26.57
N ASN A 110 -12.89 -12.72 -26.56
CA ASN A 110 -12.86 -13.58 -27.75
C ASN A 110 -11.70 -13.31 -28.73
N GLY A 111 -10.50 -13.06 -28.20
CA GLY A 111 -9.26 -12.87 -28.94
C GLY A 111 -8.75 -11.43 -28.92
N TRP A 112 -7.98 -11.06 -29.95
CA TRP A 112 -7.39 -9.73 -30.10
C TRP A 112 -8.40 -8.75 -30.70
N THR A 113 -9.32 -8.29 -29.86
CA THR A 113 -10.35 -7.31 -30.23
C THR A 113 -10.01 -5.92 -29.70
N LEU A 114 -10.69 -4.87 -30.19
CA LEU A 114 -10.51 -3.51 -29.68
C LEU A 114 -10.79 -3.41 -28.16
N PRO A 115 -11.85 -4.02 -27.60
CA PRO A 115 -12.06 -4.09 -26.15
C PRO A 115 -10.90 -4.76 -25.40
N ALA A 116 -10.32 -5.83 -25.94
CA ALA A 116 -9.14 -6.47 -25.35
C ALA A 116 -7.96 -5.50 -25.26
N LEU A 117 -7.65 -4.79 -26.35
CA LEU A 117 -6.57 -3.81 -26.37
C LEU A 117 -6.83 -2.65 -25.40
N GLN A 118 -8.05 -2.13 -25.35
CA GLN A 118 -8.44 -1.07 -24.41
C GLN A 118 -8.26 -1.51 -22.96
N ARG A 119 -8.66 -2.73 -22.63
CA ARG A 119 -8.51 -3.28 -21.29
C ARG A 119 -7.05 -3.51 -20.92
N LEU A 120 -6.26 -4.09 -21.82
CA LEU A 120 -4.82 -4.30 -21.59
C LEU A 120 -4.08 -2.98 -21.38
N LEU A 121 -4.35 -1.97 -22.21
CA LEU A 121 -3.74 -0.65 -22.08
C LEU A 121 -4.21 0.09 -20.83
N GLY A 122 -5.51 0.06 -20.54
CA GLY A 122 -6.09 0.74 -19.37
C GLY A 122 -5.59 0.14 -18.06
N VAL A 123 -5.66 -1.18 -17.92
CA VAL A 123 -5.13 -1.87 -16.72
C VAL A 123 -3.61 -1.74 -16.66
N GLY A 124 -2.91 -1.92 -17.79
CA GLY A 124 -1.46 -1.76 -17.89
C GLY A 124 -1.00 -0.38 -17.41
N ALA A 125 -1.64 0.69 -17.87
CA ALA A 125 -1.34 2.05 -17.44
C ALA A 125 -1.63 2.24 -15.95
N ALA A 126 -2.76 1.73 -15.46
CA ALA A 126 -3.13 1.82 -14.04
C ALA A 126 -2.12 1.11 -13.13
N VAL A 127 -1.73 -0.13 -13.46
CA VAL A 127 -0.79 -0.91 -12.63
C VAL A 127 0.63 -0.36 -12.69
N THR A 128 1.11 0.06 -13.86
CA THR A 128 2.47 0.61 -14.02
C THR A 128 2.64 1.99 -13.36
N SER A 129 1.57 2.77 -13.30
CA SER A 129 1.53 4.06 -12.58
C SER A 129 1.20 3.93 -11.09
N LEU A 130 0.94 2.70 -10.60
CA LEU A 130 0.47 2.45 -9.23
C LEU A 130 -0.80 3.24 -8.88
N THR A 131 -1.73 3.37 -9.84
CA THR A 131 -3.02 4.08 -9.66
C THR A 131 -4.24 3.15 -9.63
N GLN A 132 -4.04 1.85 -9.79
CA GLN A 132 -5.12 0.86 -9.90
C GLN A 132 -6.06 0.80 -8.70
N ALA A 133 -5.62 1.15 -7.48
CA ALA A 133 -6.51 1.16 -6.31
C ALA A 133 -7.60 2.24 -6.40
N TRP A 134 -7.39 3.26 -7.23
CA TRP A 134 -8.31 4.39 -7.43
C TRP A 134 -9.26 4.19 -8.62
N ILE A 135 -9.12 3.07 -9.33
CA ILE A 135 -9.92 2.72 -10.51
C ILE A 135 -10.56 1.35 -10.20
N PRO A 136 -11.83 1.28 -9.75
CA PRO A 136 -12.42 0.05 -9.23
C PRO A 136 -12.28 -1.18 -10.15
N PRO A 137 -12.48 -1.07 -11.49
CA PRO A 137 -12.28 -2.20 -12.39
C PRO A 137 -10.82 -2.69 -12.50
N ALA A 138 -9.84 -1.86 -12.15
CA ALA A 138 -8.42 -2.18 -12.29
C ALA A 138 -7.77 -2.69 -10.99
N ALA A 139 -8.37 -2.41 -9.82
CA ALA A 139 -7.78 -2.65 -8.50
C ALA A 139 -7.28 -4.09 -8.29
N CYS A 140 -8.01 -5.07 -8.81
CA CYS A 140 -7.64 -6.48 -8.78
C CYS A 140 -7.54 -7.15 -10.16
N ALA A 141 -7.42 -6.37 -11.23
CA ALA A 141 -7.49 -6.91 -12.60
C ALA A 141 -6.27 -7.74 -13.00
N TRP A 142 -5.06 -7.29 -12.66
CA TRP A 142 -3.81 -7.98 -13.01
C TRP A 142 -3.20 -8.65 -11.78
N ASN A 143 -2.92 -7.88 -10.72
CA ASN A 143 -2.37 -8.38 -9.46
C ASN A 143 -3.19 -7.85 -8.29
N CYS A 144 -4.05 -8.71 -7.72
CA CYS A 144 -5.00 -8.27 -6.69
C CYS A 144 -4.34 -7.67 -5.43
N PRO A 145 -3.35 -8.29 -4.77
CA PRO A 145 -2.72 -7.65 -3.60
C PRO A 145 -1.99 -6.33 -3.93
N GLY A 146 -1.74 -6.05 -5.21
CA GLY A 146 -1.07 -4.84 -5.69
C GLY A 146 -1.80 -3.54 -5.38
N TRP A 147 -3.10 -3.55 -5.08
CA TRP A 147 -3.81 -2.33 -4.64
C TRP A 147 -3.16 -1.71 -3.39
N SER A 148 -2.58 -2.52 -2.50
CA SER A 148 -1.90 -2.03 -1.30
C SER A 148 -0.64 -1.23 -1.63
N LEU A 149 0.09 -1.60 -2.69
CA LEU A 149 1.25 -0.85 -3.17
C LEU A 149 0.85 0.47 -3.83
N SER A 150 -0.31 0.52 -4.49
CA SER A 150 -0.90 1.77 -5.00
C SER A 150 -1.21 2.74 -3.86
N ALA A 151 -1.80 2.25 -2.76
CA ALA A 151 -2.01 3.04 -1.56
C ALA A 151 -0.68 3.48 -0.90
N GLU A 152 0.32 2.59 -0.82
CA GLU A 152 1.65 2.92 -0.29
C GLU A 152 2.35 4.02 -1.09
N ALA A 153 2.30 3.91 -2.43
CA ALA A 153 2.87 4.91 -3.34
C ALA A 153 2.19 6.28 -3.17
N PHE A 154 0.87 6.30 -2.99
CA PHE A 154 0.14 7.52 -2.70
C PHE A 154 0.57 8.16 -1.37
N PHE A 155 0.74 7.36 -0.30
CA PHE A 155 1.27 7.86 0.96
C PHE A 155 2.69 8.44 0.81
N TYR A 156 3.55 7.79 0.03
CA TYR A 156 4.88 8.31 -0.26
C TYR A 156 4.85 9.61 -1.08
N LEU A 157 3.92 9.75 -2.03
CA LEU A 157 3.75 10.99 -2.78
C LEU A 157 3.38 12.15 -1.84
N LEU A 158 2.42 11.93 -0.94
CA LEU A 158 1.91 12.94 -0.01
C LEU A 158 2.87 13.27 1.14
N PHE A 159 3.65 12.29 1.61
CA PHE A 159 4.47 12.43 2.81
C PHE A 159 5.31 13.71 2.86
N PRO A 160 6.19 14.03 1.90
CA PRO A 160 7.03 15.22 1.98
C PRO A 160 6.25 16.55 1.88
N VAL A 161 4.99 16.52 1.45
CA VAL A 161 4.10 17.69 1.37
C VAL A 161 3.35 17.88 2.69
N LEU A 162 2.82 16.80 3.27
CA LEU A 162 1.98 16.85 4.47
C LEU A 162 2.77 16.78 5.77
N ALA A 163 3.95 16.17 5.78
CA ALA A 163 4.71 15.93 7.00
C ALA A 163 5.05 17.22 7.78
N GLY A 164 5.47 18.28 7.07
CA GLY A 164 5.78 19.57 7.69
C GLY A 164 4.57 20.21 8.39
N PRO A 165 3.45 20.42 7.68
CA PRO A 165 2.20 20.90 8.28
C PRO A 165 1.72 20.05 9.47
N LEU A 166 1.73 18.72 9.33
CA LEU A 166 1.23 17.81 10.38
C LEU A 166 2.02 17.91 11.69
N VAL A 167 3.34 18.10 11.62
CA VAL A 167 4.18 18.30 12.82
C VAL A 167 3.81 19.58 13.57
N ARG A 168 3.28 20.60 12.88
CA ARG A 168 2.90 21.89 13.48
C ARG A 168 1.53 21.87 14.17
N LEU A 169 0.69 20.87 13.89
CA LEU A 169 -0.68 20.81 14.40
C LEU A 169 -0.77 20.47 15.90
N GLY A 170 0.29 19.92 16.50
CA GLY A 170 0.28 19.41 17.87
C GLY A 170 -0.77 18.29 18.10
N ALA A 171 -0.88 17.79 19.33
CA ALA A 171 -1.76 16.64 19.62
C ALA A 171 -3.25 16.92 19.34
N LYS A 172 -3.74 18.13 19.70
CA LYS A 172 -5.14 18.52 19.48
C LYS A 172 -5.47 18.66 18.00
N GLY A 173 -4.59 19.29 17.21
CA GLY A 173 -4.80 19.45 15.77
C GLY A 173 -4.72 18.12 15.03
N LEU A 174 -3.82 17.21 15.42
CA LEU A 174 -3.78 15.83 14.90
C LEU A 174 -5.06 15.06 15.25
N GLY A 175 -5.61 15.25 16.46
CA GLY A 175 -6.89 14.67 16.86
C GLY A 175 -8.03 15.13 15.94
N TRP A 176 -8.14 16.43 15.68
CA TRP A 176 -9.13 16.97 14.73
C TRP A 176 -8.91 16.48 13.30
N ALA A 177 -7.67 16.43 12.83
CA ALA A 177 -7.36 15.89 11.51
C ALA A 177 -7.81 14.42 11.38
N ALA A 178 -7.59 13.61 12.41
CA ALA A 178 -8.06 12.23 12.44
C ALA A 178 -9.60 12.14 12.43
N VAL A 179 -10.29 12.97 13.23
CA VAL A 179 -11.76 13.03 13.23
C VAL A 179 -12.29 13.44 11.85
N CYS A 180 -11.72 14.45 11.22
CA CYS A 180 -12.10 14.88 9.87
C CYS A 180 -11.91 13.76 8.85
N LEU A 181 -10.78 13.05 8.89
CA LEU A 181 -10.52 11.91 7.98
C LEU A 181 -11.53 10.77 8.19
N ILE A 182 -11.86 10.44 9.44
CA ILE A 182 -12.85 9.41 9.76
C ILE A 182 -14.24 9.85 9.27
N ALA A 183 -14.63 11.09 9.54
CA ALA A 183 -15.92 11.63 9.10
C ALA A 183 -16.03 11.66 7.57
N SER A 184 -14.98 12.12 6.86
CA SER A 184 -14.93 12.09 5.40
C SER A 184 -15.01 10.66 4.86
N SER A 185 -14.31 9.71 5.47
CA SER A 185 -14.39 8.31 5.07
C SER A 185 -15.78 7.71 5.27
N ALA A 186 -16.45 8.04 6.39
CA ALA A 186 -17.81 7.58 6.67
C ALA A 186 -18.84 8.19 5.70
N LEU A 187 -18.69 9.48 5.39
CA LEU A 187 -19.52 10.17 4.40
C LEU A 187 -19.35 9.55 3.01
N LEU A 188 -18.10 9.33 2.57
CA LEU A 188 -17.83 8.67 1.30
C LEU A 188 -18.43 7.26 1.28
N TYR A 189 -18.26 6.48 2.35
CA TYR A 189 -18.85 5.15 2.42
C TYR A 189 -20.38 5.16 2.35
N GLY A 190 -21.04 6.16 2.94
CA GLY A 190 -22.51 6.31 2.85
C GLY A 190 -23.03 6.83 1.51
N LEU A 191 -22.16 7.31 0.62
CA LEU A 191 -22.51 7.78 -0.73
C LEU A 191 -22.37 6.69 -1.81
N TRP A 192 -21.78 5.55 -1.46
CA TRP A 192 -21.62 4.36 -2.32
C TRP A 192 -22.59 3.26 -1.89
#